data_AF-A0A238X3B5-F1
#
_entry.id   AF-A0A238X3B5-F1
#
_cell.length_a   1.000
_cell.length_b   1.000
_cell.length_c   1.000
_cell.angle_alpha   90.00
_cell.angle_beta   90.00
_cell.angle_gamma   90.00
#
_symmetry.space_group_name_H-M   'P 1'
#
loop_
_entity.id
_entity.type
_entity.pdbx_description
1 polymer ?
#
loop_
_entity_poly.entity_id
_entity_poly.type
_entity_poly.pdbx_seq_one_letter_code
_entity_poly.pdbx_strand_id
1 'polypeptide(L)'
;MNKSDPSQVRIEDREDALRLLTTSEILLPDGLTVRKIRERGAWWQFNKEDFSFRLERHPSPLLAASMVGGPTPARWHIRTRYRYHLTSGEWEVTELTREFSFDATLLIDYVFERGATRELWQDAVARIQASDDPETAFAEEFDQFIESYREQWRNVPAEQRTEMLAVLEQAARRRADIAEDDSE
;
A
#
# COMPACT_ATOMS: atom_id res chain seq x y z
N MET A 1 10.54 -19.41 -42.72
CA MET A 1 9.82 -18.51 -41.80
C MET A 1 10.72 -17.31 -41.56
N ASN A 2 10.36 -16.14 -42.10
CA ASN A 2 11.09 -14.90 -41.85
C ASN A 2 10.96 -14.55 -40.37
N LYS A 3 12.07 -14.61 -39.63
CA LYS A 3 12.18 -13.89 -38.36
C LYS A 3 12.24 -12.42 -38.74
N SER A 4 11.13 -11.71 -38.58
CA SER A 4 11.12 -10.25 -38.72
C SER A 4 12.17 -9.68 -37.77
N ASP A 5 13.12 -8.94 -38.31
CA ASP A 5 14.13 -8.23 -37.54
C ASP A 5 13.43 -7.18 -36.66
N PRO A 6 13.48 -7.31 -35.32
CA PRO A 6 12.79 -6.38 -34.42
C PRO A 6 13.31 -4.94 -34.56
N SER A 7 14.47 -4.72 -35.19
CA SER A 7 15.04 -3.39 -35.46
C SER A 7 14.26 -2.53 -36.47
N GLN A 8 13.26 -3.09 -37.17
CA GLN A 8 12.42 -2.34 -38.12
C GLN A 8 11.04 -1.95 -37.59
N VAL A 9 10.67 -2.35 -36.36
CA VAL A 9 9.38 -1.99 -35.78
C VAL A 9 9.46 -0.57 -35.22
N ARG A 10 8.95 0.39 -35.97
CA ARG A 10 8.77 1.77 -35.50
C ARG A 10 7.63 1.80 -34.49
N ILE A 11 7.94 2.15 -33.24
CA ILE A 11 6.96 2.30 -32.17
C ILE A 11 6.66 3.78 -32.00
N GLU A 12 5.50 4.24 -32.47
CA GLU A 12 5.14 5.66 -32.43
C GLU A 12 4.11 6.00 -31.35
N ASP A 13 3.35 5.00 -30.93
CA ASP A 13 2.29 5.17 -29.97
C ASP A 13 2.10 3.97 -29.05
N ARG A 14 1.11 4.12 -28.15
CA ARG A 14 0.77 3.12 -27.14
C ARG A 14 0.27 1.82 -27.77
N GLU A 15 -0.47 1.87 -28.86
CA GLU A 15 -1.01 0.66 -29.49
C GLU A 15 0.09 -0.13 -30.19
N ASP A 16 1.07 0.54 -30.80
CA ASP A 16 2.25 -0.11 -31.36
C ASP A 16 3.08 -0.80 -30.29
N ALA A 17 3.33 -0.11 -29.16
CA ALA A 17 4.05 -0.70 -28.03
C ALA A 17 3.29 -1.90 -27.44
N LEU A 18 1.98 -1.79 -27.24
CA LEU A 18 1.17 -2.90 -26.74
C LEU A 18 1.11 -4.07 -27.74
N ARG A 19 1.08 -3.79 -29.04
CA ARG A 19 1.15 -4.82 -30.09
C ARG A 19 2.47 -5.55 -30.01
N LEU A 20 3.60 -4.82 -29.98
CA LEU A 20 4.93 -5.39 -29.81
C LEU A 20 5.00 -6.31 -28.58
N LEU A 21 4.57 -5.81 -27.41
CA LEU A 21 4.57 -6.58 -26.17
C LEU A 21 3.63 -7.81 -26.19
N THR A 22 2.61 -7.81 -27.05
CA THR A 22 1.66 -8.94 -27.18
C THR A 22 2.16 -9.98 -28.18
N THR A 23 2.75 -9.54 -29.29
CA THR A 23 3.11 -10.41 -30.42
C THR A 23 4.53 -10.94 -30.36
N SER A 24 5.40 -10.29 -29.58
CA SER A 24 6.80 -10.68 -29.42
C SER A 24 7.01 -11.40 -28.08
N GLU A 25 7.95 -12.35 -28.05
CA GLU A 25 8.36 -13.05 -26.83
C GLU A 25 9.28 -12.16 -25.96
N ILE A 26 8.80 -10.97 -25.59
CA ILE A 26 9.50 -10.05 -24.71
C ILE A 26 9.21 -10.43 -23.26
N LEU A 27 10.25 -10.76 -22.51
CA LEU A 27 10.14 -10.97 -21.07
C LEU A 27 9.84 -9.63 -20.39
N LEU A 28 8.73 -9.59 -19.65
CA LEU A 28 8.32 -8.41 -18.89
C LEU A 28 8.99 -8.40 -17.51
N PRO A 29 9.27 -7.22 -16.93
CA PRO A 29 9.73 -7.10 -15.55
C PRO A 29 8.76 -7.76 -14.56
N ASP A 30 9.32 -8.21 -13.44
CA ASP A 30 8.56 -8.96 -12.42
C ASP A 30 7.24 -8.30 -12.02
N GLY A 31 6.19 -9.11 -12.01
CA GLY A 31 4.84 -8.69 -11.64
C GLY A 31 4.11 -7.84 -12.69
N LEU A 32 4.72 -7.53 -13.84
CA LEU A 32 4.03 -6.92 -14.97
C LEU A 32 3.38 -7.96 -15.89
N THR A 33 2.28 -7.55 -16.49
CA THR A 33 1.62 -8.26 -17.58
C THR A 33 1.20 -7.25 -18.62
N VAL A 34 1.10 -7.65 -19.89
CA VAL A 34 0.60 -6.76 -20.95
C VAL A 34 -0.78 -6.19 -20.60
N ARG A 35 -1.64 -7.00 -19.96
CA ARG A 35 -2.93 -6.54 -19.44
C ARG A 35 -2.79 -5.39 -18.44
N LYS A 36 -1.90 -5.52 -17.45
CA LYS A 36 -1.64 -4.44 -16.46
C LYS A 36 -1.11 -3.18 -17.15
N ILE A 37 -0.18 -3.33 -18.10
CA ILE A 37 0.39 -2.21 -18.85
C ILE A 37 -0.70 -1.51 -19.67
N ARG A 38 -1.58 -2.26 -20.33
CA ARG A 38 -2.72 -1.73 -21.08
C ARG A 38 -3.68 -0.97 -20.17
N GLU A 39 -4.13 -1.58 -19.07
CA GLU A 39 -5.16 -1.02 -18.19
C GLU A 39 -4.67 0.17 -17.36
N ARG A 40 -3.38 0.17 -16.97
CA ARG A 40 -2.87 1.09 -15.93
C ARG A 40 -1.70 1.94 -16.40
N GLY A 41 -1.09 1.61 -17.55
CA GLY A 41 0.07 2.32 -18.08
C GLY A 41 -0.28 3.75 -18.46
N ALA A 42 0.43 4.70 -17.86
CA ALA A 42 0.22 6.13 -18.06
C ALA A 42 1.54 6.81 -18.46
N TRP A 43 1.49 8.08 -18.87
CA TRP A 43 2.68 8.89 -19.19
C TRP A 43 3.61 8.22 -20.20
N TRP A 44 3.04 7.81 -21.33
CA TRP A 44 3.78 7.17 -22.40
C TRP A 44 4.72 8.16 -23.10
N GLN A 45 5.93 7.73 -23.38
CA GLN A 45 6.91 8.47 -24.18
C GLN A 45 7.51 7.53 -25.21
N PHE A 46 7.68 8.01 -26.45
CA PHE A 46 8.17 7.23 -27.58
C PHE A 46 9.35 7.95 -28.22
N ASN A 47 10.42 7.20 -28.41
CA ASN A 47 11.63 7.63 -29.08
C ASN A 47 11.98 6.62 -30.18
N LYS A 48 12.98 6.95 -31.01
CA LYS A 48 13.42 6.03 -32.08
C LYS A 48 13.98 4.71 -31.56
N GLU A 49 14.58 4.72 -30.37
CA GLU A 49 15.33 3.58 -29.81
C GLU A 49 14.62 2.93 -28.63
N ASP A 50 13.55 3.54 -28.12
CA ASP A 50 12.87 3.10 -26.91
C ASP A 50 11.44 3.63 -26.80
N PHE A 51 10.67 3.00 -25.93
CA PHE A 51 9.47 3.59 -25.37
C PHE A 51 9.46 3.44 -23.86
N SER A 52 8.74 4.33 -23.17
CA SER A 52 8.55 4.22 -21.73
C SER A 52 7.11 4.53 -21.31
N PHE A 53 6.74 4.02 -20.15
CA PHE A 53 5.48 4.31 -19.49
C PHE A 53 5.67 4.27 -17.98
N ARG A 54 4.67 4.76 -17.25
CA ARG A 54 4.63 4.73 -15.79
C ARG A 54 3.48 3.85 -15.31
N LEU A 55 3.70 3.18 -14.19
CA LEU A 55 2.66 2.50 -13.44
C LEU A 55 2.71 2.94 -11.99
N GLU A 56 1.54 3.09 -11.39
CA GLU A 56 1.38 3.32 -9.96
C GLU A 56 0.81 2.07 -9.29
N ARG A 57 1.45 1.63 -8.21
CA ARG A 57 1.08 0.47 -7.42
C ARG A 57 0.75 0.91 -6.00
N HIS A 58 -0.28 0.27 -5.42
CA HIS A 58 -0.76 0.57 -4.07
C HIS A 58 -0.71 -0.63 -3.13
N PRO A 59 0.48 -1.19 -2.82
CA PRO A 59 0.56 -2.27 -1.86
C PRO A 59 0.17 -1.77 -0.46
N SER A 60 -0.62 -2.56 0.26
CA SER A 60 -0.96 -2.30 1.65
C SER A 60 -0.08 -3.15 2.57
N PRO A 61 0.48 -2.59 3.65
CA PRO A 61 1.09 -3.41 4.70
C PRO A 61 0.04 -4.14 5.55
N LEU A 62 -1.22 -3.73 5.48
CA LEU A 62 -2.35 -4.28 6.23
C LEU A 62 -3.14 -5.27 5.38
N LEU A 63 -2.47 -6.35 4.94
CA LEU A 63 -3.08 -7.34 4.06
C LEU A 63 -4.32 -8.00 4.68
N ALA A 64 -4.32 -8.19 6.01
CA ALA A 64 -5.48 -8.67 6.75
C ALA A 64 -6.70 -7.76 6.56
N ALA A 65 -6.54 -6.43 6.53
CA ALA A 65 -7.64 -5.50 6.26
C ALA A 65 -8.30 -5.71 4.89
N SER A 66 -7.52 -6.15 3.90
CA SER A 66 -8.06 -6.49 2.58
C SER A 66 -8.79 -7.83 2.57
N MET A 67 -8.43 -8.77 3.45
CA MET A 67 -9.06 -10.09 3.57
C MET A 67 -10.41 -10.05 4.29
N VAL A 68 -10.60 -9.11 5.22
CA VAL A 68 -11.88 -8.92 5.94
C VAL A 68 -12.98 -8.30 5.06
N GLY A 69 -12.62 -7.82 3.86
CA GLY A 69 -13.53 -7.13 2.96
C GLY A 69 -13.65 -5.65 3.31
N GLY A 70 -13.44 -4.80 2.31
CA GLY A 70 -13.50 -3.34 2.44
C GLY A 70 -12.20 -2.65 2.05
N PRO A 71 -12.16 -1.31 2.10
CA PRO A 71 -10.99 -0.54 1.70
C PRO A 71 -9.84 -0.75 2.69
N THR A 72 -8.62 -0.79 2.16
CA THR A 72 -7.40 -0.84 2.98
C THR A 72 -7.18 0.52 3.66
N PRO A 73 -6.94 0.55 4.98
CA PRO A 73 -6.77 1.81 5.71
C PRO A 73 -5.40 2.45 5.49
N ALA A 74 -4.41 1.67 5.05
CA ALA A 74 -3.08 2.19 4.73
C ALA A 74 -2.57 1.61 3.42
N ARG A 75 -1.78 2.38 2.68
CA ARG A 75 -1.18 1.94 1.43
C ARG A 75 0.06 2.76 1.09
N TRP A 76 0.95 2.11 0.36
CA TRP A 76 2.00 2.80 -0.37
C TRP A 76 1.46 3.37 -1.69
N HIS A 77 2.13 4.39 -2.20
CA HIS A 77 1.96 4.96 -3.52
C HIS A 77 3.33 4.88 -4.19
N ILE A 78 3.53 3.82 -4.97
CA ILE A 78 4.80 3.55 -5.64
C ILE A 78 4.63 3.82 -7.12
N ARG A 79 5.30 4.86 -7.62
CA ARG A 79 5.33 5.18 -9.04
C ARG A 79 6.62 4.67 -9.64
N THR A 80 6.51 3.82 -10.65
CA THR A 80 7.65 3.23 -11.34
C THR A 80 7.58 3.56 -12.82
N ARG A 81 8.70 4.00 -13.40
CA ARG A 81 8.89 4.13 -14.85
C ARG A 81 9.52 2.86 -15.39
N TYR A 82 8.96 2.36 -16.48
CA TYR A 82 9.47 1.24 -17.25
C TYR A 82 9.83 1.75 -18.62
N ARG A 83 11.08 1.55 -19.03
CA ARG A 83 11.56 1.90 -20.36
C ARG A 83 12.10 0.64 -21.02
N TYR A 84 11.63 0.36 -22.23
CA TYR A 84 12.10 -0.76 -23.02
C TYR A 84 12.98 -0.23 -24.15
N HIS A 85 14.22 -0.74 -24.21
CA HIS A 85 15.19 -0.38 -25.24
C HIS A 85 15.06 -1.35 -26.41
N LEU A 86 14.66 -0.85 -27.57
CA LEU A 86 14.39 -1.67 -28.76
C LEU A 86 15.64 -2.36 -29.28
N THR A 87 16.80 -1.70 -29.18
CA THR A 87 18.08 -2.20 -29.71
C THR A 87 18.68 -3.31 -28.85
N SER A 88 18.65 -3.16 -27.52
CA SER A 88 19.20 -4.18 -26.61
C SER A 88 18.18 -5.24 -26.22
N GLY A 89 16.88 -4.95 -26.36
CA GLY A 89 15.80 -5.81 -25.86
C GLY A 89 15.69 -5.83 -24.34
N GLU A 90 16.26 -4.83 -23.66
CA GLU A 90 16.32 -4.77 -22.19
C GLU A 90 15.33 -3.76 -21.61
N TRP A 91 14.95 -4.01 -20.35
CA TRP A 91 14.14 -3.09 -19.56
C TRP A 91 15.01 -2.28 -18.59
N GLU A 92 14.85 -0.97 -18.60
CA GLU A 92 15.24 -0.08 -17.51
C GLU A 92 14.03 0.17 -16.62
N VAL A 93 14.16 -0.11 -15.32
CA VAL A 93 13.11 0.06 -14.32
C VAL A 93 13.55 1.05 -13.27
N THR A 94 12.83 2.16 -13.13
CA THR A 94 13.17 3.24 -12.19
C THR A 94 11.99 3.52 -11.24
N GLU A 95 12.17 3.34 -9.94
CA GLU A 95 11.25 3.87 -8.93
C GLU A 95 11.40 5.39 -8.88
N LEU A 96 10.31 6.12 -9.17
CA LEU A 96 10.30 7.57 -9.21
C LEU A 96 9.91 8.17 -7.86
N THR A 97 8.87 7.61 -7.24
CA THR A 97 8.36 8.04 -5.93
C THR A 97 7.88 6.84 -5.14
N ARG A 98 7.98 6.98 -3.81
CA ARG A 98 7.47 6.02 -2.83
C ARG A 98 6.96 6.78 -1.62
N GLU A 99 5.65 6.91 -1.56
CA GLU A 99 4.96 7.67 -0.52
C GLU A 99 4.02 6.75 0.26
N PHE A 100 3.87 6.98 1.56
CA PHE A 100 2.94 6.24 2.39
C PHE A 100 1.78 7.14 2.81
N SER A 101 0.57 6.60 2.80
CA SER A 101 -0.59 7.28 3.36
C SER A 101 -1.50 6.30 4.09
N PHE A 102 -2.20 6.81 5.09
CA PHE A 102 -3.28 6.09 5.77
C PHE A 102 -4.49 6.99 5.98
N ASP A 103 -5.64 6.37 6.13
CA ASP A 103 -6.90 7.01 6.48
C ASP A 103 -7.25 6.64 7.92
N ALA A 104 -7.31 7.64 8.80
CA ALA A 104 -7.57 7.46 10.23
C ALA A 104 -8.93 6.80 10.49
N THR A 105 -9.96 7.16 9.73
CA THR A 105 -11.32 6.60 9.91
C THR A 105 -11.33 5.13 9.54
N LEU A 106 -10.72 4.79 8.40
CA LEU A 106 -10.62 3.39 7.99
C LEU A 106 -9.74 2.57 8.94
N LEU A 107 -8.71 3.17 9.53
CA LEU A 107 -7.85 2.50 10.51
C LEU A 107 -8.62 2.16 11.79
N ILE A 108 -9.37 3.12 12.33
CA ILE A 108 -10.24 2.92 13.50
C ILE A 108 -11.26 1.82 13.19
N ASP A 109 -11.96 1.92 12.07
CA ASP A 109 -12.97 0.95 11.66
C ASP A 109 -12.37 -0.46 11.45
N TYR A 110 -11.17 -0.54 10.85
CA TYR A 110 -10.45 -1.81 10.73
C TYR A 110 -10.11 -2.42 12.10
N VAL A 111 -9.68 -1.64 13.09
CA VAL A 111 -9.23 -2.19 14.38
C VAL A 111 -10.40 -2.52 15.31
N PHE A 112 -11.37 -1.62 15.40
CA PHE A 112 -12.42 -1.68 16.43
C PHE A 112 -13.72 -2.32 15.92
N GLU A 113 -14.02 -2.27 14.61
CA GLU A 113 -15.34 -2.67 14.11
C GLU A 113 -15.30 -3.93 13.23
N ARG A 114 -14.25 -4.09 12.43
CA ARG A 114 -14.13 -5.20 11.45
C ARG A 114 -13.01 -6.20 11.76
N GLY A 115 -11.95 -5.78 12.42
CA GLY A 115 -10.73 -6.55 12.57
C GLY A 115 -10.87 -7.74 13.50
N ALA A 116 -9.91 -8.67 13.38
CA ALA A 116 -9.82 -9.84 14.25
C ALA A 116 -9.65 -9.49 15.74
N THR A 117 -9.25 -8.25 16.05
CA THR A 117 -9.05 -7.72 17.40
C THR A 117 -10.30 -7.06 17.99
N ARG A 118 -11.43 -7.00 17.27
CA ARG A 118 -12.64 -6.32 17.75
C ARG A 118 -13.11 -6.82 19.11
N GLU A 119 -13.30 -8.13 19.26
CA GLU A 119 -13.80 -8.72 20.51
C GLU A 119 -12.81 -8.48 21.65
N LEU A 120 -11.50 -8.60 21.37
CA LEU A 120 -10.45 -8.31 22.35
C LEU A 120 -10.49 -6.85 22.83
N TRP A 121 -10.75 -5.90 21.91
CA TRP A 121 -10.93 -4.49 22.27
C TRP A 121 -12.18 -4.24 23.09
N GLN A 122 -13.30 -4.88 22.76
CA GLN A 122 -14.53 -4.75 23.53
C GLN A 122 -14.34 -5.26 24.97
N ASP A 123 -13.67 -6.40 25.13
CA ASP A 123 -13.34 -6.94 26.45
C ASP A 123 -12.35 -6.06 27.21
N ALA A 124 -11.33 -5.51 26.53
CA ALA A 124 -10.37 -4.58 27.13
C ALA A 124 -11.07 -3.30 27.63
N VAL A 125 -11.93 -2.69 26.81
CA VAL A 125 -12.72 -1.51 27.20
C VAL A 125 -13.58 -1.80 28.43
N ALA A 126 -14.26 -2.95 28.46
CA ALA A 126 -15.07 -3.34 29.62
C ALA A 126 -14.23 -3.51 30.90
N ARG A 127 -13.01 -4.07 30.80
CA ARG A 127 -12.08 -4.17 31.94
C ARG A 127 -11.61 -2.80 32.42
N ILE A 128 -11.26 -1.90 31.50
CA ILE A 128 -10.81 -0.54 31.80
C ILE A 128 -11.91 0.24 32.54
N GLN A 129 -13.14 0.21 32.02
CA GLN A 129 -14.28 0.89 32.63
C GLN A 129 -14.67 0.32 34.01
N ALA A 130 -14.37 -0.96 34.27
CA ALA A 130 -14.61 -1.60 35.55
C ALA A 130 -13.46 -1.45 36.56
N SER A 131 -12.33 -0.84 36.16
CA SER A 131 -11.15 -0.64 37.01
C SER A 131 -11.36 0.49 38.02
N ASP A 132 -10.79 0.33 39.21
CA ASP A 132 -10.68 1.41 40.21
C ASP A 132 -9.70 2.52 39.77
N ASP A 133 -8.80 2.20 38.83
CA ASP A 133 -7.88 3.12 38.16
C ASP A 133 -7.95 2.90 36.63
N PRO A 134 -8.88 3.58 35.92
CA PRO A 134 -9.05 3.42 34.49
C PRO A 134 -7.84 3.89 33.65
N GLU A 135 -7.08 4.87 34.12
CA GLU A 135 -5.93 5.42 33.36
C GLU A 135 -4.78 4.40 33.33
N THR A 136 -4.43 3.83 34.48
CA THR A 136 -3.40 2.78 34.56
C THR A 136 -3.84 1.52 33.80
N ALA A 137 -5.10 1.11 33.97
CA ALA A 137 -5.65 -0.05 33.25
C ALA A 137 -5.64 0.16 31.72
N PHE A 138 -5.91 1.38 31.26
CA PHE A 138 -5.83 1.72 29.84
C PHE A 138 -4.40 1.58 29.31
N ALA A 139 -3.41 2.15 30.00
CA ALA A 139 -2.01 2.07 29.58
C ALA A 139 -1.55 0.60 29.45
N GLU A 140 -1.87 -0.23 30.44
CA GLU A 140 -1.50 -1.66 30.44
C GLU A 140 -2.17 -2.46 29.32
N GLU A 141 -3.45 -2.23 29.06
CA GLU A 141 -4.19 -2.90 27.97
C GLU A 141 -3.70 -2.39 26.60
N PHE A 142 -3.53 -1.09 26.43
CA PHE A 142 -3.10 -0.49 25.17
C PHE A 142 -1.69 -0.94 24.77
N ASP A 143 -0.75 -1.01 25.72
CA ASP A 143 0.61 -1.51 25.50
C ASP A 143 0.65 -2.94 24.96
N GLN A 144 -0.26 -3.81 25.39
CA GLN A 144 -0.37 -5.18 24.87
C GLN A 144 -0.75 -5.20 23.38
N PHE A 145 -1.62 -4.28 22.94
CA PHE A 145 -1.98 -4.16 21.53
C PHE A 145 -0.86 -3.51 20.70
N ILE A 146 -0.13 -2.53 21.26
CA ILE A 146 0.98 -1.85 20.58
C ILE A 146 2.00 -2.85 20.06
N GLU A 147 2.43 -3.82 20.88
CA GLU A 147 3.45 -4.79 20.48
C GLU A 147 3.01 -5.65 19.29
N SER A 148 1.74 -6.05 19.27
CA SER A 148 1.15 -6.75 18.12
C SER A 148 1.12 -5.88 16.87
N TYR A 149 0.75 -4.61 16.99
CA TYR A 149 0.75 -3.68 15.87
C TYR A 149 2.15 -3.38 15.36
N ARG A 150 3.15 -3.24 16.23
CA ARG A 150 4.55 -3.00 15.84
C ARG A 150 5.09 -4.12 14.96
N GLU A 151 4.78 -5.37 15.28
CA GLU A 151 5.15 -6.52 14.44
C GLU A 151 4.39 -6.53 13.11
N GLN A 152 3.06 -6.36 13.16
CA GLN A 152 2.22 -6.33 11.95
C GLN A 152 2.60 -5.18 11.00
N TRP A 153 3.03 -4.05 11.54
CA TRP A 153 3.28 -2.81 10.81
C TRP A 153 4.77 -2.53 10.62
N ARG A 154 5.62 -3.57 10.71
CA ARG A 154 7.07 -3.43 10.52
C ARG A 154 7.48 -2.75 9.21
N ASN A 155 6.63 -2.84 8.18
CA ASN A 155 6.83 -2.21 6.87
C ASN A 155 6.17 -0.83 6.72
N VAL A 156 5.60 -0.27 7.79
CA VAL A 156 5.11 1.13 7.85
C VAL A 156 6.29 2.01 8.30
N PRO A 157 6.53 3.17 7.66
CA PRO A 157 7.60 4.07 8.10
C PRO A 157 7.35 4.57 9.53
N ALA A 158 8.43 4.83 10.27
CA ALA A 158 8.38 5.03 11.72
C ALA A 158 7.46 6.19 12.13
N GLU A 159 7.55 7.33 11.44
CA GLU A 159 6.71 8.50 11.70
C GLU A 159 5.22 8.17 11.54
N GLN A 160 4.84 7.57 10.41
CA GLN A 160 3.44 7.22 10.15
C GLN A 160 2.95 6.11 11.08
N ARG A 161 3.83 5.22 11.54
CA ARG A 161 3.48 4.22 12.55
C ARG A 161 3.13 4.89 13.88
N THR A 162 3.90 5.89 14.31
CA THR A 162 3.60 6.68 15.50
C THR A 162 2.27 7.42 15.35
N GLU A 163 2.02 8.06 14.22
CA GLU A 163 0.74 8.73 13.93
C GLU A 163 -0.45 7.75 13.96
N MET A 164 -0.30 6.59 13.33
CA MET A 164 -1.32 5.54 13.33
C MET A 164 -1.63 5.04 14.75
N LEU A 165 -0.60 4.86 15.59
CA LEU A 165 -0.78 4.45 16.99
C LEU A 165 -1.48 5.54 17.81
N ALA A 166 -1.12 6.81 17.63
CA ALA A 166 -1.77 7.92 18.31
C ALA A 166 -3.28 8.01 17.95
N VAL A 167 -3.62 7.80 16.68
CA VAL A 167 -5.02 7.72 16.22
C VAL A 167 -5.77 6.59 16.91
N LEU A 168 -5.16 5.40 17.03
CA LEU A 168 -5.78 4.28 17.73
C LEU A 168 -5.91 4.52 19.23
N GLU A 169 -4.91 5.13 19.87
CA GLU A 169 -4.93 5.47 21.29
C GLU A 169 -6.10 6.40 21.59
N GLN A 170 -6.22 7.50 20.87
CA GLN A 170 -7.31 8.46 21.03
C GLN A 170 -8.68 7.80 20.78
N ALA A 171 -8.76 6.90 19.80
CA ALA A 171 -9.98 6.16 19.50
C ALA A 171 -10.34 5.14 20.59
N ALA A 172 -9.35 4.54 21.26
CA ALA A 172 -9.52 3.63 22.37
C ALA A 172 -9.91 4.38 23.66
N ARG A 173 -9.22 5.47 24.01
CA ARG A 173 -9.55 6.34 25.17
C ARG A 173 -11.00 6.79 25.14
N ARG A 174 -11.45 7.30 23.98
CA ARG A 174 -12.85 7.71 23.77
C ARG A 174 -13.86 6.57 23.96
N ARG A 175 -13.50 5.32 23.65
CA ARG A 175 -14.37 4.16 23.86
C ARG A 175 -14.39 3.70 25.31
N ALA A 176 -13.31 3.94 26.04
CA ALA A 176 -13.18 3.66 27.46
C ALA A 176 -13.71 4.79 28.37
N ASP A 177 -14.27 5.86 27.80
CA ASP A 177 -14.72 7.06 28.51
C ASP A 177 -13.61 7.73 29.35
N ILE A 178 -12.36 7.60 28.92
CA ILE A 178 -11.20 8.26 29.53
C ILE A 178 -11.04 9.63 28.89
N ALA A 179 -11.07 10.68 29.72
CA ALA A 179 -10.87 12.05 29.28
C ALA A 179 -9.47 12.23 28.65
N GLU A 180 -9.36 13.13 27.67
CA GLU A 180 -8.05 13.57 27.19
C GLU A 180 -7.38 14.36 28.32
N ASP A 181 -6.15 13.97 28.67
CA ASP A 181 -5.30 14.80 29.50
C ASP A 181 -4.82 15.95 28.61
N ASP A 182 -5.51 17.09 28.66
CA ASP A 182 -5.10 18.35 28.03
C ASP A 182 -3.84 18.87 28.75
N SER A 183 -2.72 18.17 28.56
CA SER A 183 -1.40 18.64 28.97
C SER A 183 -0.84 19.56 27.88
N GLU A 184 -1.16 20.85 28.00
CA GLU A 184 -0.46 21.97 27.32
C GLU A 184 1.02 22.08 27.69
#